data_AF-A0A4P6XHQ5-F1
#
_entry.id   AF-A0A4P6XHQ5-F1
#
_cell.length_a   1.000
_cell.length_b   1.000
_cell.length_c   1.000
_cell.angle_alpha   90.00
_cell.angle_beta   90.00
_cell.angle_gamma   90.00
#
_symmetry.space_group_name_H-M   'P 1'
#
loop_
_entity.id
_entity.type
_entity.pdbx_description
1 polymer ?
#
loop_
_entity_poly.entity_id
_entity_poly.type
_entity_poly.pdbx_seq_one_letter_code
_entity_poly.pdbx_strand_id
1 'polypeptide(L)' 'MARFNHAYAIAFSVVSNDDRGHDVDARQLHAALMTRIEDLDCEGGWVEAAGVPYDSYLEPEGDQP' A
#
# COMPACT_ATOMS: atom_id res chain seq x y z
N MET A 1 -8.22 -12.42 -23.83
CA MET A 1 -8.58 -12.80 -22.44
C MET A 1 -8.96 -11.52 -21.72
N ALA A 2 -9.99 -11.56 -20.87
CA ALA A 2 -10.38 -10.39 -20.08
C ALA A 2 -9.23 -9.94 -19.16
N ARG A 3 -9.00 -8.63 -19.08
CA ARG A 3 -8.03 -7.99 -18.17
C ARG A 3 -8.78 -7.44 -16.96
N PHE A 4 -8.12 -7.41 -15.81
CA PHE A 4 -8.71 -6.89 -14.58
C PHE A 4 -7.75 -5.94 -13.89
N ASN A 5 -8.29 -4.87 -13.32
CA ASN A 5 -7.58 -4.02 -12.37
C ASN A 5 -7.96 -4.41 -10.95
N HIS A 6 -6.96 -4.47 -10.08
CA HIS A 6 -7.11 -4.92 -8.69
C HIS A 6 -6.59 -3.83 -7.75
N ALA A 7 -7.36 -3.51 -6.72
CA ALA A 7 -6.93 -2.62 -5.65
C ALA A 7 -6.43 -3.44 -4.45
N TYR A 8 -5.24 -3.10 -3.96
CA TYR A 8 -4.60 -3.70 -2.80
C TYR A 8 -4.29 -2.64 -1.76
N ALA A 9 -4.23 -3.04 -0.49
CA ALA A 9 -3.82 -2.18 0.61
C ALA A 9 -2.53 -2.72 1.22
N ILE A 10 -1.63 -1.83 1.61
CA ILE A 10 -0.44 -2.16 2.41
C ILE A 10 -0.58 -1.44 3.74
N ALA A 11 -0.67 -2.21 4.82
CA ALA A 11 -0.69 -1.67 6.16
C ALA A 11 0.74 -1.35 6.64
N PHE A 12 0.89 -0.23 7.34
CA PHE A 12 2.12 0.21 7.99
C PHE A 12 1.77 0.96 9.28
N SER A 13 2.74 1.10 10.18
CA SER A 13 2.58 1.76 11.46
C SER A 13 3.51 2.96 11.60
N VAL A 14 3.04 4.03 12.23
CA VAL A 14 3.84 5.20 12.60
C VAL A 14 3.90 5.27 14.12
N VAL A 15 5.08 5.57 14.66
CA VAL A 15 5.25 5.92 16.07
C VAL A 15 5.09 7.43 16.22
N SER A 16 4.10 7.84 17.01
CA SER A 16 3.92 9.22 17.45
C SER A 16 4.84 9.53 18.63
N ASN A 17 5.33 10.77 18.72
CA ASN A 17 6.06 11.26 19.89
C ASN A 17 5.18 12.12 20.82
N ASP A 18 3.92 12.32 20.45
CA ASP A 18 2.90 13.00 21.24
C ASP A 18 2.11 11.98 22.07
N ASP A 19 1.82 12.31 23.33
CA ASP A 19 1.09 11.42 24.25
C ASP A 19 -0.35 11.14 23.80
N ARG A 20 -0.86 11.96 22.88
CA ARG A 20 -2.18 11.84 22.26
C ARG A 20 -2.16 11.40 20.81
N GLY A 21 -1.01 11.25 20.18
CA GLY A 21 -0.94 10.78 18.79
C GLY A 21 -1.20 11.84 17.72
N HIS A 22 -1.23 13.13 18.05
CA HIS A 22 -1.65 14.17 17.09
C HIS A 22 -0.51 14.77 16.26
N ASP A 23 0.74 14.41 16.55
CA ASP A 23 1.91 14.91 15.83
C ASP A 23 2.13 14.21 14.47
N VAL A 24 1.42 13.11 14.19
CA VAL A 24 1.59 12.35 12.94
C VAL A 24 1.25 13.23 11.73
N ASP A 25 2.29 13.58 10.98
CA ASP A 25 2.17 14.36 9.76
C ASP A 25 2.41 13.53 8.48
N ALA A 26 2.25 14.18 7.33
CA ALA A 26 2.47 13.57 6.02
C ALA A 26 3.91 13.05 5.82
N ARG A 27 4.91 13.69 6.45
CA ARG A 27 6.32 13.28 6.34
C ARG A 27 6.57 12.00 7.11
N GLN A 28 5.99 11.86 8.30
CA GLN A 28 6.06 10.63 9.09
C GLN A 28 5.35 9.46 8.41
N LEU A 29 4.16 9.70 7.83
CA LEU A 29 3.45 8.70 7.05
C LEU A 29 4.27 8.22 5.85
N HIS A 30 4.84 9.17 5.09
CA HIS A 30 5.69 8.84 3.95
C HIS A 30 6.92 8.03 4.38
N ALA A 31 7.64 8.47 5.41
CA ALA A 31 8.81 7.76 5.91
C ALA A 31 8.48 6.33 6.36
N ALA A 32 7.41 6.14 7.13
CA ALA A 32 7.01 4.81 7.60
C ALA A 32 6.57 3.88 6.47
N LEU A 33 5.87 4.41 5.46
CA LEU A 33 5.52 3.62 4.28
C LEU A 33 6.77 3.20 3.50
N MET A 34 7.75 4.09 3.33
CA MET A 34 9.00 3.75 2.63
C MET A 34 9.79 2.67 3.39
N THR A 35 9.90 2.77 4.72
CA THR A 35 10.51 1.70 5.52
C THR A 35 9.77 0.38 5.34
N ARG A 36 8.43 0.39 5.35
CA ARG A 36 7.65 -0.84 5.13
C ARG A 36 7.92 -1.45 3.75
N ILE A 37 8.09 -0.63 2.71
CA ILE A 37 8.45 -1.09 1.37
C ILE A 37 9.83 -1.77 1.38
N GLU A 38 10.83 -1.14 2.01
CA GLU A 38 12.18 -1.70 2.12
C GLU A 38 12.19 -3.05 2.86
N ASP A 39 11.44 -3.16 3.95
CA ASP A 39 11.29 -4.42 4.70
C ASP A 39 10.67 -5.51 3.81
N LEU A 40 9.59 -5.18 3.08
CA LEU A 40 8.93 -6.13 2.17
C LEU A 40 9.84 -6.58 1.02
N ASP A 41 10.67 -5.68 0.49
CA ASP A 41 11.64 -6.01 -0.54
C ASP A 41 12.73 -6.96 -0.02
N CYS A 42 13.17 -6.77 1.23
CA CYS A 42 14.19 -7.62 1.86
C CYS A 42 13.64 -9.00 2.23
N GLU A 43 12.41 -9.05 2.74
CA GLU A 43 11.78 -10.27 3.24
C GLU A 43 11.08 -11.07 2.13
N GLY A 44 10.73 -10.43 1.01
CA GLY A 44 9.92 -11.03 -0.06
C GLY A 44 8.44 -11.20 0.30
N GLY A 45 7.96 -10.58 1.38
CA GLY A 45 6.63 -10.80 1.98
C GLY A 45 5.48 -9.99 1.35
N TRP A 46 5.63 -9.56 0.10
CA TRP A 46 4.67 -8.67 -0.56
C TRP A 46 3.27 -9.26 -0.67
N VAL A 47 3.16 -10.54 -1.03
CA VAL A 47 1.86 -11.20 -1.25
C VAL A 47 1.12 -11.38 0.07
N GLU A 48 1.82 -11.77 1.13
CA GLU A 48 1.29 -11.95 2.46
C GLU A 48 0.84 -10.62 3.07
N ALA A 49 1.61 -9.55 2.85
CA ALA A 49 1.30 -8.22 3.36
C ALA A 49 0.15 -7.53 2.62
N ALA A 50 0.05 -7.71 1.30
CA ALA A 50 -1.03 -7.16 0.48
C ALA A 50 -2.34 -7.95 0.65
N GLY A 51 -2.23 -9.26 0.91
CA GLY A 51 -3.37 -10.16 1.01
C GLY A 51 -4.15 -10.26 -0.31
N VAL A 52 -5.46 -10.42 -0.19
CA VAL A 52 -6.37 -10.44 -1.35
C VAL A 52 -6.76 -9.02 -1.76
N PRO A 53 -6.99 -8.75 -3.06
CA PRO A 53 -7.47 -7.45 -3.46
C PRO A 53 -8.84 -7.18 -2.84
N TYR A 54 -9.05 -5.96 -2.35
CA TYR A 54 -10.34 -5.55 -1.77
C TYR A 54 -11.31 -5.02 -2.82
N ASP A 55 -10.81 -4.73 -4.03
CA ASP A 55 -11.62 -4.29 -5.14
C ASP A 55 -11.07 -4.80 -6.49
N SER A 56 -11.95 -5.18 -7.42
CA SER A 56 -11.56 -5.81 -8.68
C SER A 56 -12.57 -5.55 -9.79
N TYR A 57 -12.13 -4.95 -10.89
CA TYR A 57 -12.98 -4.58 -12.02
C TYR A 57 -12.42 -5.08 -13.34
N LEU A 58 -13.30 -5.34 -14.30
CA LEU A 58 -12.91 -5.58 -15.69
C LEU A 58 -12.22 -4.32 -16.21
N GLU A 59 -10.99 -4.48 -16.67
CA GLU A 59 -10.25 -3.40 -17.32
C GLU A 59 -10.73 -3.28 -18.76
N PRO A 60 -11.36 -2.15 -19.14
CA PRO A 60 -11.80 -1.95 -20.51
C PRO A 60 -10.57 -1.96 -21.44
N GLU A 61 -10.69 -2.61 -22.59
CA GLU A 61 -9.73 -2.42 -23.68
C GLU A 61 -9.87 -0.96 -24.13
N GLY A 62 -8.95 -0.11 -23.67
CA GLY A 62 -8.96 1.30 -24.04
C GLY A 62 -8.87 1.45 -25.55
N ASP A 63 -9.68 2.35 -26.11
CA ASP A 63 -9.45 2.94 -27.44
C ASP A 63 -8.07 3.62 -27.35
N GLN A 64 -7.05 3.03 -27.96
CA GLN A 64 -5.69 3.58 -27.95
C GLN A 64 -5.72 4.95 -28.66
N PRO A 65 -5.19 6.04 -28.06
CA PRO A 65 -4.88 7.23 -28.84
C PRO A 65 -3.75 6.97 -29.85
#